data_AF-A0A1Y4RVW2-F1
#
_entry.id   AF-A0A1Y4RVW2-F1
#
_cell.length_a   1.000
_cell.length_b   1.000
_cell.length_c   1.000
_cell.angle_alpha   90.00
_cell.angle_beta   90.00
_cell.angle_gamma   90.00
#
_symmetry.space_group_name_H-M   'P 1'
#
loop_
_entity.id
_entity.type
_entity.pdbx_description
1 polymer ?
#
loop_
_entity_poly.entity_id
_entity_poly.type
_entity_poly.pdbx_seq_one_letter_code
_entity_poly.pdbx_strand_id
1 'polypeptide(L)'
;MNLSLPSLPDETVKNLRARAYTRTELLKLHRAAVNRHRELQRGFRHACRITAGAIFLTFLLSLPFHSPLLLWSVGAAAGMVILILAAVKYAAADRIRRQFCRGLRAGYPEWEEELGAESFFTWHSKGDVPAPETAGSFDIGEPLTSLCRQEVQEPFLFSIEEVFELREEPGLVAAGIVQGTVRKGMTAYVVFPRYKTARKTTVREIEVPKKNGSAWKAASASDCHAALLLSGFAHPSQDLKQELKRAVVTNDWNRFF
;
A
#
# COMPACT_ATOMS: atom_id res chain seq x y z
N MET A 1 13.99 -26.94 5.17
CA MET A 1 13.12 -25.79 5.51
C MET A 1 13.82 -24.52 5.02
N ASN A 2 13.31 -23.90 3.95
CA ASN A 2 13.85 -22.62 3.47
C ASN A 2 13.32 -21.51 4.37
N LEU A 3 14.17 -21.01 5.27
CA LEU A 3 13.90 -19.79 6.03
C LEU A 3 13.98 -18.60 5.06
N SER A 4 12.88 -18.31 4.37
CA SER A 4 12.77 -17.13 3.51
C SER A 4 12.80 -15.88 4.38
N LEU A 5 13.98 -15.28 4.48
CA LEU A 5 14.18 -14.02 5.20
C LEU A 5 13.39 -12.90 4.50
N PRO A 6 12.65 -12.06 5.25
CA PRO A 6 11.89 -10.96 4.66
C PRO A 6 12.84 -10.02 3.93
N SER A 7 12.55 -9.76 2.66
CA SER A 7 13.35 -8.92 1.77
C SER A 7 12.45 -8.17 0.82
N LEU A 8 12.94 -7.06 0.27
CA LEU A 8 12.23 -6.40 -0.84
C LEU A 8 12.20 -7.35 -2.04
N PRO A 9 11.07 -7.48 -2.75
CA PRO A 9 11.01 -8.30 -3.94
C PRO A 9 12.05 -7.86 -4.98
N ASP A 10 12.66 -8.82 -5.66
CA ASP A 10 13.77 -8.55 -6.58
C ASP A 10 13.34 -7.62 -7.73
N GLU A 11 12.09 -7.73 -8.18
CA GLU A 11 11.49 -6.83 -9.16
C GLU A 11 11.42 -5.38 -8.67
N THR A 12 11.09 -5.17 -7.40
CA THR A 12 11.05 -3.84 -6.78
C THR A 12 12.42 -3.22 -6.74
N VAL A 13 13.45 -4.00 -6.39
CA VAL A 13 14.84 -3.55 -6.37
C VAL A 13 15.32 -3.23 -7.79
N LYS A 14 14.94 -4.04 -8.78
CA LYS A 14 15.28 -3.81 -10.19
C LYS A 14 14.63 -2.54 -10.72
N ASN A 15 13.34 -2.33 -10.44
CA ASN A 15 12.58 -1.15 -10.85
C ASN A 15 13.07 0.13 -10.16
N LEU A 16 13.49 0.04 -8.90
CA LEU A 16 14.12 1.14 -8.18
C LEU A 16 15.42 1.58 -8.86
N ARG A 17 16.27 0.62 -9.24
CA ARG A 17 17.52 0.91 -9.95
C ARG A 17 17.28 1.44 -11.37
N ALA A 18 16.19 1.03 -12.01
CA ALA A 18 15.85 1.41 -13.38
C ALA A 18 15.09 2.74 -13.49
N ARG A 19 14.94 3.51 -12.39
CA ARG A 19 14.14 4.76 -12.35
C ARG A 19 12.68 4.59 -12.80
N ALA A 20 12.07 3.44 -12.53
CA ALA A 20 10.71 3.15 -13.02
C ALA A 20 9.58 3.76 -12.19
N TYR A 21 9.88 4.33 -11.02
CA TYR A 21 8.91 4.90 -10.08
C TYR A 21 8.78 6.43 -10.16
N THR A 22 7.56 6.92 -9.95
CA THR A 22 7.27 8.34 -9.76
C THR A 22 7.52 8.79 -8.31
N ARG A 23 7.50 10.10 -8.05
CA ARG A 23 7.74 10.65 -6.69
C ARG A 23 6.79 10.13 -5.64
N THR A 24 5.52 10.07 -5.99
CA THR A 24 4.47 9.62 -5.09
C THR A 24 4.56 8.13 -4.80
N GLU A 25 4.96 7.32 -5.78
CA GLU A 25 5.17 5.87 -5.61
C GLU A 25 6.39 5.57 -4.75
N LEU A 26 7.49 6.30 -4.98
CA LEU A 26 8.70 6.13 -4.19
C LEU A 26 8.48 6.49 -2.71
N LEU A 27 7.68 7.54 -2.44
CA LEU A 27 7.26 7.90 -1.08
C LEU A 27 6.38 6.82 -0.43
N LYS A 28 5.44 6.24 -1.18
CA LYS A 28 4.61 5.12 -0.67
C LYS A 28 5.46 3.89 -0.37
N LEU A 29 6.38 3.54 -1.27
CA LEU A 29 7.29 2.41 -1.12
C LEU A 29 8.25 2.61 0.06
N HIS A 30 8.75 3.82 0.23
CA HIS A 30 9.57 4.20 1.38
C HIS A 30 8.82 4.01 2.70
N ARG A 31 7.58 4.50 2.81
CA ARG A 31 6.74 4.28 4.01
C ARG A 31 6.51 2.81 4.30
N ALA A 32 6.22 2.01 3.28
CA ALA A 32 6.08 0.56 3.43
C ALA A 32 7.38 -0.07 3.96
N ALA A 33 8.53 0.25 3.34
CA ALA A 33 9.83 -0.24 3.76
C ALA A 33 10.18 0.15 5.20
N VAL A 34 9.86 1.39 5.62
CA VAL A 34 10.05 1.88 6.99
C VAL A 34 9.17 1.13 7.97
N ASN A 35 7.89 0.94 7.67
CA ASN A 35 6.95 0.21 8.54
C ASN A 35 7.40 -1.23 8.76
N ARG A 36 7.80 -1.94 7.70
CA ARG A 36 8.31 -3.31 7.83
C ARG A 36 9.64 -3.39 8.54
N HIS A 37 10.54 -2.44 8.29
CA HIS A 37 11.78 -2.35 9.05
C HIS A 37 11.50 -2.16 10.55
N ARG A 38 10.51 -1.33 10.91
CA ARG A 38 10.07 -1.12 12.30
C ARG A 38 9.46 -2.38 12.90
N GLU A 39 8.61 -3.10 12.18
CA GLU A 39 8.05 -4.39 12.62
C GLU A 39 9.15 -5.40 12.92
N LEU A 40 10.10 -5.57 12.00
CA LEU A 40 11.25 -6.46 12.18
C LEU A 40 12.13 -6.01 13.35
N GLN A 41 12.35 -4.71 13.54
CA GLN A 41 13.05 -4.18 14.70
C GLN A 41 12.28 -4.36 16.02
N ARG A 42 10.94 -4.34 16.01
CA ARG A 42 10.13 -4.64 17.21
C ARG A 42 10.26 -6.11 17.58
N GLY A 43 10.12 -7.01 16.60
CA GLY A 43 10.33 -8.44 16.81
C GLY A 43 11.74 -8.76 17.30
N PHE A 44 12.76 -8.17 16.68
CA PHE A 44 14.15 -8.31 17.11
C PHE A 44 14.39 -7.78 18.53
N ARG A 45 13.84 -6.60 18.88
CA ARG A 45 13.93 -6.07 20.25
C ARG A 45 13.28 -6.99 21.27
N HIS A 46 12.14 -7.58 20.92
CA HIS A 46 11.47 -8.54 21.80
C HIS A 46 12.31 -9.82 21.98
N ALA A 47 12.85 -10.37 20.90
CA ALA A 47 13.79 -11.49 20.96
C ALA A 47 15.01 -11.17 21.84
N CYS A 48 15.65 -10.02 21.64
CA CYS A 48 16.77 -9.57 22.49
C CYS A 48 16.41 -9.48 23.97
N ARG A 49 15.21 -9.00 24.33
CA ARG A 49 14.76 -8.95 25.73
C ARG A 49 14.58 -10.35 26.33
N ILE A 50 13.99 -11.27 25.58
CA ILE A 50 13.82 -12.66 26.02
C ILE A 50 15.20 -13.31 26.21
N THR A 51 16.10 -13.15 25.23
CA THR A 51 17.45 -13.71 25.30
C THR A 51 18.26 -13.11 26.45
N ALA A 52 18.16 -11.80 26.67
CA ALA A 52 18.81 -11.14 27.81
C ALA A 52 18.27 -11.68 29.15
N GLY A 53 16.96 -11.87 29.27
CA GLY A 53 16.34 -12.50 30.44
C GLY A 53 16.83 -13.93 30.68
N ALA A 54 16.97 -14.73 29.62
CA ALA A 54 17.47 -16.10 29.71
C ALA A 54 18.95 -16.15 30.13
N ILE A 55 19.80 -15.27 29.57
CA ILE A 55 21.21 -15.15 29.97
C ILE A 55 21.31 -14.70 31.44
N PHE A 56 20.49 -13.75 31.86
CA PHE A 56 20.48 -13.29 33.25
C PHE A 56 20.03 -14.38 34.22
N LEU A 57 18.98 -15.14 33.87
CA LEU A 57 18.49 -16.25 34.68
C LEU A 57 19.53 -17.39 34.79
N THR A 58 20.18 -17.75 33.68
CA THR A 58 21.26 -18.76 33.67
C THR A 58 22.47 -18.30 34.49
N PHE A 59 22.81 -17.01 34.42
CA PHE A 59 23.84 -16.43 35.29
C PHE A 59 23.45 -16.56 36.77
N LEU A 60 22.24 -16.18 37.17
CA LEU A 60 21.76 -16.31 38.56
C LEU A 60 21.79 -17.76 39.07
N LEU A 61 21.36 -18.72 38.24
CA LEU A 61 21.39 -20.15 38.56
C LEU A 61 22.82 -20.71 38.69
N SER A 62 23.80 -20.07 38.05
CA SER A 62 25.22 -20.47 38.12
C SER A 62 25.96 -19.93 39.35
N LEU A 63 25.44 -18.89 40.03
CA LEU A 63 26.03 -18.30 41.23
C LEU A 63 26.34 -19.30 42.37
N PRO A 64 25.50 -20.29 42.72
CA PRO A 64 25.86 -21.25 43.77
C PRO A 64 27.05 -22.15 43.41
N PHE A 65 27.37 -22.29 42.13
CA PHE A 65 28.49 -23.08 41.64
C PHE A 65 29.70 -22.17 41.37
N HIS A 66 30.41 -21.75 42.42
CA HIS A 66 31.60 -20.89 42.37
C HIS A 66 32.82 -21.58 41.71
N SER A 67 32.68 -22.09 40.49
CA SER A 67 33.82 -22.56 39.69
C SER A 67 34.17 -21.52 38.63
N PRO A 68 35.44 -21.10 38.53
CA PRO A 68 35.86 -20.12 37.53
C PRO A 68 35.61 -20.66 36.10
N LEU A 69 35.77 -21.96 35.88
CA LEU A 69 35.49 -22.61 34.59
C LEU A 69 34.02 -22.45 34.14
N LEU A 70 33.05 -22.53 35.07
CA LEU A 70 31.63 -22.29 34.76
C LEU A 70 31.37 -20.81 34.42
N LEU A 71 31.99 -19.88 35.12
CA LEU A 71 31.85 -18.44 34.83
C LEU A 71 32.39 -18.09 33.44
N TRP A 72 33.56 -18.62 33.08
CA TRP A 72 34.16 -18.42 31.75
C TRP A 72 33.30 -19.03 30.63
N SER A 73 32.73 -20.22 30.83
CA SER A 73 31.89 -20.88 29.83
C SER A 73 30.55 -20.15 29.62
N VAL A 74 29.93 -19.66 30.69
CA VAL A 74 28.72 -18.81 30.62
C VAL A 74 29.02 -17.49 29.89
N GLY A 75 30.15 -16.85 30.20
CA GLY A 75 30.59 -15.65 29.49
C GLY A 75 30.83 -15.86 28.00
N ALA A 76 31.51 -16.96 27.63
CA ALA A 76 31.75 -17.33 26.23
C ALA A 76 30.44 -17.62 25.49
N ALA A 77 29.51 -18.35 26.12
CA ALA A 77 28.19 -18.63 25.55
C ALA A 77 27.39 -17.35 25.33
N ALA A 78 27.37 -16.43 26.30
CA ALA A 78 26.72 -15.14 26.16
C ALA A 78 27.32 -14.31 25.01
N GLY A 79 28.65 -14.29 24.88
CA GLY A 79 29.35 -13.62 23.78
C GLY A 79 28.96 -14.18 22.41
N MET A 80 28.90 -15.50 22.27
CA MET A 80 28.46 -16.17 21.04
C MET A 80 27.01 -15.83 20.69
N VAL A 81 26.12 -15.79 21.69
CA VAL A 81 24.71 -15.40 21.48
C VAL A 81 24.59 -13.96 21.00
N ILE A 82 25.39 -13.03 21.54
CA ILE A 82 25.42 -11.63 21.09
C ILE A 82 25.88 -11.54 19.63
N LEU A 83 26.92 -12.28 19.23
CA LEU A 83 27.38 -12.33 17.84
C LEU A 83 26.30 -12.87 16.89
N ILE A 84 25.59 -13.92 17.30
CA ILE A 84 24.47 -14.48 16.52
C ILE A 84 23.36 -13.43 16.37
N LEU A 85 22.99 -12.73 17.44
CA LEU A 85 21.97 -11.67 17.38
C LEU A 85 22.40 -10.51 16.47
N ALA A 86 23.68 -10.11 16.51
CA ALA A 86 24.22 -9.09 15.62
C ALA A 86 24.16 -9.54 14.14
N ALA A 87 24.53 -10.79 13.87
CA ALA A 87 24.43 -11.36 12.53
C ALA A 87 22.98 -11.42 12.03
N VAL A 88 22.03 -11.82 12.88
CA VAL A 88 20.59 -11.84 12.56
C VAL A 88 20.06 -10.43 12.32
N LYS A 89 20.44 -9.45 13.15
CA LYS A 89 20.07 -8.04 12.95
C LYS A 89 20.51 -7.56 11.57
N TYR A 90 21.76 -7.83 11.21
CA TYR A 90 22.30 -7.43 9.92
C TYR A 90 21.58 -8.16 8.78
N ALA A 91 21.50 -9.49 8.84
CA ALA A 91 20.99 -10.34 7.76
C ALA A 91 19.47 -10.24 7.55
N ALA A 92 18.69 -9.96 8.59
CA ALA A 92 17.23 -9.94 8.54
C ALA A 92 16.67 -8.52 8.77
N ALA A 93 16.90 -7.95 9.95
CA ALA A 93 16.25 -6.71 10.36
C ALA A 93 16.67 -5.51 9.50
N ASP A 94 17.96 -5.41 9.15
CA ASP A 94 18.50 -4.31 8.33
C ASP A 94 18.47 -4.61 6.82
N ARG A 95 18.04 -5.81 6.39
CA ARG A 95 18.09 -6.21 4.97
C ARG A 95 17.24 -5.32 4.08
N ILE A 96 15.99 -5.05 4.49
CA ILE A 96 15.04 -4.21 3.75
C ILE A 96 15.58 -2.78 3.59
N ARG A 97 16.07 -2.18 4.69
CA ARG A 97 16.69 -0.84 4.65
C ARG A 97 17.84 -0.81 3.66
N ARG A 98 18.75 -1.79 3.74
CA ARG A 98 19.94 -1.86 2.86
C ARG A 98 19.58 -2.04 1.40
N GLN A 99 18.61 -2.91 1.08
CA GLN A 99 18.14 -3.13 -0.28
C GLN A 99 17.49 -1.86 -0.84
N PHE A 100 16.63 -1.19 -0.06
CA PHE A 100 16.00 0.07 -0.45
C PHE A 100 17.03 1.16 -0.70
N CYS A 101 17.92 1.45 0.26
CA CYS A 101 18.92 2.52 0.12
C CYS A 101 19.90 2.26 -1.03
N ARG A 102 20.30 0.99 -1.28
CA ARG A 102 21.14 0.65 -2.43
C ARG A 102 20.41 0.83 -3.75
N GLY A 103 19.13 0.48 -3.81
CA GLY A 103 18.29 0.74 -4.98
C GLY A 103 18.10 2.24 -5.21
N LEU A 104 17.87 2.99 -4.13
CA LEU A 104 17.64 4.43 -4.15
C LEU A 104 18.87 5.19 -4.63
N ARG A 105 20.06 4.90 -4.08
CA ARG A 105 21.30 5.54 -4.51
C ARG A 105 21.63 5.28 -5.99
N ALA A 106 21.26 4.11 -6.50
CA ALA A 106 21.50 3.75 -7.89
C ALA A 106 20.49 4.38 -8.87
N GLY A 107 19.22 4.48 -8.47
CA GLY A 107 18.15 5.00 -9.30
C GLY A 107 17.88 6.50 -9.10
N TYR A 108 17.77 6.96 -7.86
CA TYR A 108 17.33 8.31 -7.50
C TYR A 108 18.31 8.95 -6.49
N PRO A 109 19.58 9.18 -6.87
CA PRO A 109 20.56 9.80 -5.97
C PRO A 109 20.08 11.18 -5.47
N GLU A 110 19.32 11.91 -6.28
CA GLU A 110 18.74 13.20 -5.93
C GLU A 110 17.84 13.18 -4.70
N TRP A 111 17.26 12.04 -4.33
CA TRP A 111 16.34 11.92 -3.20
C TRP A 111 16.91 11.08 -2.06
N GLU A 112 18.22 10.79 -2.11
CA GLU A 112 18.91 10.09 -1.04
C GLU A 112 18.91 10.90 0.26
N GLU A 113 18.98 12.22 0.20
CA GLU A 113 18.92 13.08 1.40
C GLU A 113 17.53 13.03 2.06
N GLU A 114 16.44 12.99 1.27
CA GLU A 114 15.07 12.95 1.79
C GLU A 114 14.64 11.55 2.26
N LEU A 115 15.01 10.49 1.52
CA LEU A 115 14.48 9.12 1.68
C LEU A 115 15.56 8.08 1.98
N GLY A 116 16.79 8.51 2.23
CA GLY A 116 17.94 7.64 2.51
C GLY A 116 17.92 7.03 3.91
N ALA A 117 19.07 6.54 4.36
CA ALA A 117 19.18 5.74 5.58
C ALA A 117 18.64 6.45 6.83
N GLU A 118 18.81 7.77 6.93
CA GLU A 118 18.41 8.55 8.10
C GLU A 118 16.90 8.64 8.28
N SER A 119 16.15 8.67 7.17
CA SER A 119 14.69 8.73 7.16
C SER A 119 14.02 7.51 7.84
N PHE A 120 14.73 6.38 7.94
CA PHE A 120 14.26 5.20 8.67
C PHE A 120 14.27 5.39 10.19
N PHE A 121 15.05 6.35 10.69
CA PHE A 121 15.22 6.66 12.11
C PHE A 121 14.51 7.95 12.54
N THR A 122 14.41 8.95 11.65
CA THR A 122 13.93 10.30 11.97
C THR A 122 12.42 10.51 11.80
N TRP A 123 11.66 9.52 11.31
CA TRP A 123 10.21 9.63 11.07
C TRP A 123 9.36 9.59 12.37
N HIS A 124 9.78 10.36 13.37
CA HIS A 124 9.15 10.51 14.68
C HIS A 124 8.91 11.98 15.09
N SER A 125 9.18 12.98 14.23
CA SER A 125 9.19 14.38 14.71
C SER A 125 8.53 15.47 13.84
N LYS A 126 7.84 15.16 12.74
CA LYS A 126 6.97 16.16 12.08
C LYS A 126 5.57 15.60 11.89
N GLY A 127 4.62 16.28 12.52
CA GLY A 127 3.24 15.86 12.73
C GLY A 127 2.42 15.65 11.47
N ASP A 128 1.26 15.05 11.71
CA ASP A 128 0.01 15.21 10.97
C ASP A 128 0.15 15.35 9.45
N VAL A 129 0.47 14.24 8.81
CA VAL A 129 -0.19 13.95 7.55
C VAL A 129 -1.35 13.02 7.91
N PRO A 130 -2.62 13.44 7.77
CA PRO A 130 -3.74 12.58 8.09
C PRO A 130 -3.57 11.28 7.30
N ALA A 131 -3.67 10.15 8.00
CA ALA A 131 -3.78 8.86 7.36
C ALA A 131 -4.93 8.98 6.35
N PRO A 132 -4.72 8.74 5.04
CA PRO A 132 -5.86 8.44 4.21
C PRO A 132 -6.49 7.19 4.85
N GLU A 133 -7.74 7.29 5.29
CA GLU A 133 -8.55 6.23 5.92
C GLU A 133 -8.80 5.01 5.00
N THR A 134 -7.94 4.81 4.01
CA THR A 134 -7.91 3.73 3.03
C THR A 134 -6.57 2.99 3.02
N ALA A 135 -5.75 3.16 4.07
CA ALA A 135 -4.53 2.38 4.24
C ALA A 135 -4.88 0.93 4.62
N GLY A 136 -5.19 0.11 3.60
CA GLY A 136 -5.00 -1.33 3.70
C GLY A 136 -3.58 -1.61 4.20
N SER A 137 -3.46 -2.51 5.17
CA SER A 137 -2.17 -2.95 5.71
C SER A 137 -1.31 -3.50 4.57
N PHE A 138 -0.21 -2.83 4.26
CA PHE A 138 0.73 -3.28 3.24
C PHE A 138 1.65 -4.35 3.83
N ASP A 139 1.39 -5.61 3.50
CA ASP A 139 2.18 -6.74 3.97
C ASP A 139 3.32 -7.05 2.98
N ILE A 140 4.58 -6.87 3.39
CA ILE A 140 5.79 -7.16 2.58
C ILE A 140 6.05 -8.69 2.48
N GLY A 141 5.00 -9.50 2.60
CA GLY A 141 5.04 -10.95 2.43
C GLY A 141 4.53 -11.40 1.06
N GLU A 142 3.76 -10.56 0.36
CA GLU A 142 3.36 -10.85 -1.00
C GLU A 142 4.42 -10.36 -2.00
N PRO A 143 4.79 -11.17 -3.00
CA PRO A 143 5.59 -10.66 -4.10
C PRO A 143 4.88 -9.44 -4.68
N LEU A 144 5.66 -8.41 -5.06
CA LEU A 144 5.11 -7.21 -5.68
C LEU A 144 4.38 -7.50 -7.01
N THR A 145 4.31 -8.76 -7.45
CA THR A 145 3.34 -9.23 -8.44
C THR A 145 1.88 -9.10 -8.00
N SER A 146 1.54 -8.95 -6.70
CA SER A 146 0.20 -8.51 -6.29
C SER A 146 -0.02 -6.99 -6.43
N LEU A 147 1.06 -6.21 -6.59
CA LEU A 147 1.04 -4.82 -7.05
C LEU A 147 1.20 -4.68 -8.58
N CYS A 148 1.71 -5.71 -9.26
CA CYS A 148 1.42 -5.97 -10.68
C CYS A 148 0.10 -6.74 -10.88
N ARG A 149 -0.69 -6.90 -9.81
CA ARG A 149 -2.13 -6.84 -9.88
C ARG A 149 -2.64 -5.47 -9.40
N GLN A 150 -2.01 -4.39 -9.88
CA GLN A 150 -2.77 -3.63 -10.86
C GLN A 150 -3.17 -4.69 -11.88
N GLU A 151 -4.33 -5.35 -11.67
CA GLU A 151 -5.11 -5.75 -12.83
C GLU A 151 -4.90 -4.58 -13.75
N VAL A 152 -4.22 -4.79 -14.88
CA VAL A 152 -4.25 -3.85 -15.98
C VAL A 152 -5.69 -3.41 -15.97
N GLN A 153 -5.95 -2.23 -15.41
CA GLN A 153 -7.26 -1.99 -14.83
C GLN A 153 -8.01 -1.65 -16.07
N GLU A 154 -8.56 -2.70 -16.69
CA GLU A 154 -8.81 -2.69 -18.12
C GLU A 154 -9.60 -1.43 -18.35
N PRO A 155 -9.10 -0.57 -19.25
CA PRO A 155 -9.61 0.79 -19.38
C PRO A 155 -11.11 0.66 -19.53
N PHE A 156 -11.83 1.08 -18.50
CA PHE A 156 -13.27 0.93 -18.50
C PHE A 156 -13.86 2.21 -19.02
N LEU A 157 -14.96 2.04 -19.74
CA LEU A 157 -15.72 3.12 -20.29
C LEU A 157 -17.15 2.91 -19.85
N PHE A 158 -17.67 3.86 -19.08
CA PHE A 158 -19.05 3.85 -18.66
C PHE A 158 -19.80 4.99 -19.34
N SER A 159 -20.71 4.60 -20.22
CA SER A 159 -21.58 5.52 -20.95
C SER A 159 -22.81 5.79 -20.12
N ILE A 160 -23.02 7.06 -19.76
CA ILE A 160 -24.15 7.48 -18.93
C ILE A 160 -25.41 7.58 -19.81
N GLU A 161 -26.45 6.84 -19.44
CA GLU A 161 -27.78 6.93 -20.07
C GLU A 161 -28.69 7.85 -19.24
N GLU A 162 -28.69 7.64 -17.92
CA GLU A 162 -29.52 8.37 -16.98
C GLU A 162 -28.78 8.76 -15.71
N VAL A 163 -29.27 9.79 -15.05
CA VAL A 163 -28.63 10.41 -13.89
C VAL A 163 -29.69 10.77 -12.87
N PHE A 164 -29.46 10.34 -11.63
CA PHE A 164 -30.37 10.53 -10.51
C PHE A 164 -29.64 11.06 -9.28
N GLU A 165 -30.39 11.72 -8.41
CA GLU A 165 -29.93 12.10 -7.07
C GLU A 165 -30.67 11.26 -6.04
N LEU A 166 -29.93 10.73 -5.07
CA LEU A 166 -30.51 10.11 -3.90
C LEU A 166 -30.77 11.19 -2.85
N ARG A 167 -31.98 11.22 -2.28
CA ARG A 167 -32.38 12.25 -1.30
C ARG A 167 -31.56 12.21 -0.01
N GLU A 168 -31.07 11.03 0.36
CA GLU A 168 -30.44 10.77 1.66
C GLU A 168 -28.93 10.53 1.56
N GLU A 169 -28.36 10.40 0.35
CA GLU A 169 -26.94 10.13 0.16
C GLU A 169 -26.25 11.22 -0.67
N PRO A 170 -25.14 11.81 -0.17
CA PRO A 170 -24.36 12.77 -0.95
C PRO A 170 -23.64 12.05 -2.09
N GLY A 171 -24.13 12.26 -3.31
CA GLY A 171 -23.55 11.69 -4.52
C GLY A 171 -24.49 11.78 -5.71
N LEU A 172 -23.99 11.30 -6.84
CA LEU A 172 -24.74 11.22 -8.08
C LEU A 172 -24.84 9.77 -8.49
N VAL A 173 -26.04 9.27 -8.74
CA VAL A 173 -26.23 7.95 -9.34
C VAL A 173 -26.25 8.12 -10.84
N ALA A 174 -25.30 7.50 -11.54
CA ALA A 174 -25.28 7.43 -12.99
C ALA A 174 -25.63 6.00 -13.42
N ALA A 175 -26.68 5.83 -14.21
CA ALA A 175 -27.09 4.56 -14.78
C ALA A 175 -26.71 4.50 -16.25
N GLY A 176 -26.22 3.34 -16.69
CA GLY A 176 -25.78 3.15 -18.05
C GLY A 176 -25.02 1.85 -18.26
N ILE A 177 -24.19 1.80 -19.31
CA ILE A 177 -23.46 0.60 -19.73
C ILE A 177 -21.99 0.72 -19.35
N VAL A 178 -21.48 -0.27 -18.64
CA VAL A 178 -20.05 -0.48 -18.42
C VAL A 178 -19.49 -1.28 -19.59
N GLN A 179 -18.42 -0.80 -20.22
CA GLN A 179 -17.52 -1.56 -21.09
C GLN A 179 -16.19 -1.74 -20.36
N GLY A 180 -15.68 -2.96 -20.29
CA GLY A 180 -14.59 -3.34 -19.38
C GLY A 180 -15.10 -3.57 -17.96
N THR A 181 -14.22 -3.50 -16.96
CA THR A 181 -14.55 -3.81 -15.56
C THR A 181 -14.44 -2.59 -14.64
N VAL A 182 -15.51 -2.29 -13.90
CA VAL A 182 -15.54 -1.25 -12.85
C VAL A 182 -15.70 -1.89 -11.46
N ARG A 183 -15.06 -1.30 -10.44
CA ARG A 183 -15.06 -1.80 -9.06
C ARG A 183 -15.48 -0.75 -8.05
N LYS A 184 -16.11 -1.19 -6.96
CA LYS A 184 -16.39 -0.34 -5.80
C LYS A 184 -15.07 0.18 -5.22
N GLY A 185 -15.02 1.47 -4.91
CA GLY A 185 -13.81 2.18 -4.44
C GLY A 185 -12.85 2.63 -5.54
N MET A 186 -13.13 2.30 -6.81
CA MET A 186 -12.28 2.68 -7.92
C MET A 186 -12.32 4.18 -8.18
N THR A 187 -11.14 4.77 -8.41
CA THR A 187 -11.05 6.15 -8.89
C THR A 187 -11.40 6.19 -10.37
N ALA A 188 -12.27 7.13 -10.74
CA ALA A 188 -12.65 7.37 -12.11
C ALA A 188 -12.63 8.87 -12.42
N TYR A 189 -12.78 9.20 -13.69
CA TYR A 189 -12.86 10.54 -14.22
C TYR A 189 -14.16 10.65 -14.99
N VAL A 190 -14.97 11.64 -14.62
CA VAL A 190 -16.10 12.07 -15.44
C VAL A 190 -15.54 13.04 -16.47
N VAL A 191 -15.41 12.57 -17.71
CA VAL A 191 -14.91 13.36 -18.84
C VAL A 191 -16.08 14.08 -19.48
N PHE A 192 -15.97 15.39 -19.62
CA PHE A 192 -16.93 16.25 -20.31
C PHE A 192 -16.38 16.61 -21.70
N PRO A 193 -16.77 15.90 -22.78
CA PRO A 193 -16.14 16.06 -24.09
C PRO A 193 -16.29 17.47 -24.64
N ARG A 194 -17.43 18.11 -24.37
CA ARG A 194 -17.74 19.48 -24.82
C ARG A 194 -16.77 20.53 -24.27
N TYR A 195 -16.37 20.40 -23.00
CA TYR A 195 -15.54 21.38 -22.30
C TYR A 195 -14.07 21.02 -22.26
N LYS A 196 -13.72 19.82 -22.76
CA LYS A 196 -12.38 19.23 -22.66
C LYS A 196 -11.84 19.22 -21.23
N THR A 197 -12.70 18.93 -20.28
CA THR A 197 -12.35 18.83 -18.85
C THR A 197 -12.69 17.46 -18.31
N ALA A 198 -11.94 17.04 -17.30
CA ALA A 198 -12.19 15.80 -16.58
C ALA A 198 -12.29 16.11 -15.09
N ARG A 199 -13.31 15.54 -14.42
CA ARG A 199 -13.46 15.65 -12.98
C ARG A 199 -13.20 14.30 -12.32
N LYS A 200 -12.22 14.27 -11.42
CA LYS A 200 -11.90 13.09 -10.64
C LYS A 200 -13.05 12.76 -9.68
N THR A 201 -13.44 11.49 -9.62
CA THR A 201 -14.49 10.94 -8.75
C THR A 201 -14.08 9.55 -8.26
N THR A 202 -14.85 9.00 -7.33
CA THR A 202 -14.70 7.64 -6.81
C THR A 202 -16.05 6.94 -6.92
N VAL A 203 -16.03 5.71 -7.43
CA VAL A 203 -17.21 4.83 -7.47
C VAL A 203 -17.47 4.34 -6.06
N ARG A 204 -18.50 4.88 -5.40
CA ARG A 204 -18.84 4.52 -4.02
C ARG A 204 -19.62 3.24 -3.94
N GLU A 205 -20.59 3.03 -4.82
CA GLU A 205 -21.43 1.83 -4.89
C GLU A 205 -21.74 1.46 -6.33
N ILE A 206 -22.03 0.18 -6.57
CA ILE A 206 -22.40 -0.38 -7.86
C ILE A 206 -23.65 -1.22 -7.65
N GLU A 207 -24.69 -0.95 -8.42
CA GLU A 207 -25.88 -1.79 -8.48
C GLU A 207 -26.06 -2.36 -9.87
N VAL A 208 -26.27 -3.67 -9.95
CA VAL A 208 -26.47 -4.37 -11.21
C VAL A 208 -27.92 -4.88 -11.26
N PRO A 209 -28.68 -4.62 -12.34
CA PRO A 209 -30.03 -5.15 -12.49
C PRO A 209 -30.00 -6.67 -12.66
N LYS A 210 -30.89 -7.38 -11.96
CA LYS A 210 -31.16 -8.81 -12.17
C LYS A 210 -32.27 -8.98 -13.21
N LYS A 211 -32.30 -10.17 -13.83
CA LYS A 211 -33.33 -10.55 -14.81
C LYS A 211 -34.78 -10.49 -14.28
N ASN A 212 -34.96 -10.50 -12.97
CA ASN A 212 -36.28 -10.42 -12.30
C ASN A 212 -36.69 -8.97 -11.95
N GLY A 213 -35.95 -7.95 -12.42
CA GLY A 213 -36.25 -6.54 -12.16
C GLY A 213 -35.75 -6.01 -10.81
N SER A 214 -35.17 -6.85 -9.95
CA SER A 214 -34.52 -6.41 -8.71
C SER A 214 -33.06 -6.01 -8.96
N ALA A 215 -32.53 -5.02 -8.25
CA ALA A 215 -31.11 -4.70 -8.27
C ALA A 215 -30.36 -5.39 -7.13
N TRP A 216 -29.06 -5.62 -7.28
CA TRP A 216 -28.22 -6.04 -6.16
C TRP A 216 -26.92 -5.24 -6.13
N LYS A 217 -26.45 -4.96 -4.92
CA LYS A 217 -25.18 -4.28 -4.68
C LYS A 217 -24.03 -5.22 -5.03
N ALA A 218 -23.27 -4.86 -6.05
CA ALA A 218 -22.14 -5.63 -6.53
C ALA A 218 -20.81 -5.00 -6.09
N ALA A 219 -19.79 -5.84 -5.89
CA ALA A 219 -18.43 -5.34 -5.67
C ALA A 219 -17.76 -4.88 -6.97
N SER A 220 -18.22 -5.41 -8.11
CA SER A 220 -17.72 -5.11 -9.45
C SER A 220 -18.81 -5.35 -10.51
N ALA A 221 -18.71 -4.64 -11.63
CA ALA A 221 -19.54 -4.85 -12.83
C ALA A 221 -18.62 -4.93 -14.06
N SER A 222 -18.92 -5.83 -15.00
CA SER A 222 -18.16 -5.98 -16.26
C SER A 222 -19.11 -6.15 -17.42
N ASP A 223 -18.91 -5.36 -18.48
CA ASP A 223 -19.63 -5.46 -19.76
C ASP A 223 -21.16 -5.60 -19.61
N CYS A 224 -21.73 -4.80 -18.71
CA CYS A 224 -23.14 -4.89 -18.34
C CYS A 224 -23.75 -3.52 -18.02
N HIS A 225 -25.08 -3.47 -17.99
CA HIS A 225 -25.78 -2.32 -17.40
C HIS A 225 -25.53 -2.28 -15.90
N ALA A 226 -25.23 -1.10 -15.37
CA ALA A 226 -25.06 -0.87 -13.94
C ALA A 226 -25.44 0.56 -13.58
N ALA A 227 -25.82 0.76 -12.32
CA ALA A 227 -25.91 2.06 -11.70
C ALA A 227 -24.68 2.27 -10.80
N LEU A 228 -23.98 3.38 -11.00
CA LEU A 228 -22.79 3.75 -10.25
C LEU A 228 -23.11 4.96 -9.38
N LEU A 229 -22.86 4.85 -8.07
CA LEU A 229 -22.89 6.00 -7.17
C LEU A 229 -21.53 6.69 -7.19
N LEU A 230 -21.47 7.93 -7.68
CA LEU A 230 -20.26 8.72 -7.85
C LEU A 230 -20.15 9.79 -6.77
N SER A 231 -18.97 9.91 -6.15
CA SER A 231 -18.68 10.94 -5.15
C SER A 231 -18.38 12.31 -5.77
N GLY A 232 -18.62 13.39 -5.01
CA GLY A 232 -18.18 14.74 -5.38
C GLY A 232 -19.18 15.54 -6.22
N PHE A 233 -20.37 15.01 -6.45
CA PHE A 233 -21.46 15.68 -7.18
C PHE A 233 -22.67 15.89 -6.27
N ALA A 234 -22.52 16.69 -5.22
CA ALA A 234 -23.64 17.10 -4.38
C ALA A 234 -24.47 18.16 -5.13
N HIS A 235 -25.78 17.92 -5.26
CA HIS A 235 -26.76 18.85 -5.86
C HIS A 235 -26.36 19.44 -7.22
N PRO A 236 -26.09 18.62 -8.26
CA PRO A 236 -25.81 19.13 -9.59
C PRO A 236 -26.97 19.97 -10.16
N SER A 237 -26.64 21.11 -10.75
CA SER A 237 -27.61 21.94 -11.48
C SER A 237 -28.26 21.15 -12.62
N GLN A 238 -29.45 21.58 -13.08
CA GLN A 238 -30.12 20.92 -14.22
C GLN A 238 -29.25 20.92 -15.48
N ASP A 239 -28.51 22.00 -15.72
CA ASP A 239 -27.55 22.09 -16.83
C ASP A 239 -26.44 21.05 -16.71
N LEU A 240 -25.89 20.87 -15.49
CA LEU A 240 -24.87 19.85 -15.24
C LEU A 240 -25.41 18.43 -15.43
N LYS A 241 -26.68 18.17 -15.08
CA LYS A 241 -27.32 16.87 -15.34
C LYS A 241 -27.46 16.58 -16.83
N GLN A 242 -27.80 17.58 -17.64
CA GLN A 242 -27.85 17.42 -19.10
C GLN A 242 -26.47 17.16 -19.70
N GLU A 243 -25.44 17.84 -19.21
CA GLU A 243 -24.06 17.62 -19.64
C GLU A 243 -23.53 16.25 -19.19
N LEU A 244 -23.92 15.77 -17.99
CA LEU A 244 -23.56 14.45 -17.49
C LEU A 244 -24.11 13.30 -18.35
N LYS A 245 -25.28 13.47 -18.97
CA LYS A 245 -25.82 12.49 -19.95
C LYS A 245 -24.96 12.34 -21.21
N ARG A 246 -24.08 13.32 -21.48
CA ARG A 246 -23.12 13.29 -22.59
C ARG A 246 -21.69 13.01 -22.12
N ALA A 247 -21.51 12.91 -20.80
CA ALA A 247 -20.23 12.62 -20.20
C ALA A 247 -19.97 11.12 -20.20
N VAL A 248 -18.69 10.77 -20.12
CA VAL A 248 -18.22 9.39 -20.04
C VAL A 248 -17.43 9.24 -18.76
N VAL A 249 -17.61 8.13 -18.07
CA VAL A 249 -16.84 7.81 -16.86
C VAL A 249 -15.77 6.79 -17.21
N THR A 250 -14.52 7.11 -16.93
CA THR A 250 -13.38 6.22 -17.25
C THR A 250 -12.28 6.32 -16.20
N ASN A 251 -11.44 5.29 -16.07
CA ASN A 251 -10.18 5.37 -15.32
C ASN A 251 -8.99 5.84 -16.16
N ASP A 252 -9.15 6.00 -17.48
CA ASP A 252 -8.10 6.40 -18.42
C ASP A 252 -8.51 7.64 -19.22
N TRP A 253 -8.44 8.80 -18.57
CA TRP A 253 -8.85 10.08 -19.18
C TRP A 253 -7.90 10.56 -20.30
N ASN A 254 -6.68 10.05 -20.35
CA ASN A 254 -5.68 10.39 -21.39
C ASN A 254 -6.09 9.91 -22.78
N ARG A 255 -7.06 8.99 -22.91
CA ARG A 255 -7.57 8.54 -24.22
C ARG A 255 -8.47 9.56 -24.91
N PHE A 256 -8.91 10.59 -24.20
CA PHE A 256 -9.90 11.55 -24.69
C PHE A 256 -9.31 12.93 -25.04
N PHE A 257 -8.01 13.13 -24.83
CA PHE A 257 -7.27 14.38 -25.08
C PHE A 257 -5.91 14.11 -25.70
#